data_AF-A0A8S8ZBS9-F1
#
_entry.id   AF-A0A8S8ZBS9-F1
#
_cell.length_a   1.000
_cell.length_b   1.000
_cell.length_c   1.000
_cell.angle_alpha   90.00
_cell.angle_beta   90.00
_cell.angle_gamma   90.00
#
_symmetry.space_group_name_H-M   'P 1'
#
loop_
_entity.id
_entity.type
_entity.pdbx_description
1 polymer ?
#
loop_
_entity_poly.entity_id
_entity_poly.type
_entity_poly.pdbx_seq_one_letter_code
_entity_poly.pdbx_strand_id
1 'polypeptide(L)'
;MKNQFLEITDPIHDFIRLNSTEQKIIDTSVFQRLRRIKQLSGAHLTYPGAQHTRFEHSLGVMHIAGMAGTSLASKKQMPEQTLMMSD
;
A
#
# COMPACT_ATOMS: atom_id res chain seq x y z
N MET A 1 -2.45 -20.27 15.24
CA MET A 1 -3.20 -19.00 15.27
C MET A 1 -3.43 -18.58 13.83
N LYS A 2 -4.65 -18.22 13.42
CA LYS A 2 -4.87 -17.74 12.04
C LYS A 2 -4.34 -16.31 11.96
N ASN A 3 -3.29 -16.06 11.16
CA ASN A 3 -2.93 -14.69 10.80
C ASN A 3 -4.10 -14.10 10.01
N GLN A 4 -4.85 -13.22 10.67
CA GLN A 4 -5.99 -12.55 10.07
C GLN A 4 -5.44 -11.35 9.30
N PHE A 5 -5.06 -11.58 8.05
CA PHE A 5 -4.67 -10.50 7.15
C PHE A 5 -5.92 -9.69 6.81
N LEU A 6 -5.83 -8.36 6.96
CA LEU A 6 -6.83 -7.47 6.41
C LEU A 6 -6.51 -7.27 4.93
N GLU A 7 -7.51 -7.41 4.08
CA GLU A 7 -7.39 -7.22 2.64
C GLU A 7 -8.17 -5.99 2.20
N ILE A 8 -7.53 -5.14 1.40
CA ILE A 8 -8.18 -4.01 0.72
C ILE A 8 -8.28 -4.36 -0.76
N THR A 9 -9.49 -4.25 -1.32
CA THR A 9 -9.71 -4.38 -2.75
C THR A 9 -9.23 -3.13 -3.47
N ASP A 10 -8.37 -3.30 -4.47
CA ASP A 10 -7.79 -2.26 -5.30
C ASP A 10 -8.03 -2.59 -6.79
N PRO A 11 -8.49 -1.63 -7.62
CA PRO A 11 -8.82 -1.90 -9.02
C PRO A 11 -7.60 -2.15 -9.92
N ILE A 12 -6.39 -1.86 -9.46
CA ILE A 12 -5.12 -2.04 -10.19
C ILE A 12 -4.37 -3.29 -9.72
N HIS A 13 -4.43 -3.59 -8.42
CA HIS A 13 -3.66 -4.64 -7.77
C HIS A 13 -4.50 -5.80 -7.21
N ASP A 14 -5.81 -5.82 -7.49
CA ASP A 14 -6.82 -6.75 -6.97
C ASP A 14 -6.93 -6.73 -5.44
N PHE A 15 -6.03 -7.43 -4.74
CA PHE A 15 -6.03 -7.55 -3.28
C PHE A 15 -4.71 -7.09 -2.68
N ILE A 16 -4.76 -5.99 -1.93
CA ILE A 16 -3.64 -5.51 -1.13
C ILE A 16 -3.78 -6.08 0.28
N ARG A 17 -2.89 -7.01 0.63
CA ARG A 17 -2.80 -7.62 1.97
C ARG A 17 -2.01 -6.73 2.90
N LEU A 18 -2.52 -6.55 4.12
CA LEU A 18 -1.89 -5.75 5.16
C LEU A 18 -1.44 -6.62 6.33
N ASN A 19 -0.21 -6.38 6.80
CA ASN A 19 0.22 -6.86 8.11
C ASN A 19 -0.26 -5.92 9.23
N SER A 20 -0.07 -6.36 10.49
CA SER A 20 -0.56 -5.62 11.66
C SER A 20 0.09 -4.24 11.84
N THR A 21 1.33 -4.05 11.39
CA THR A 21 2.07 -2.79 11.48
C THR A 21 1.60 -1.80 10.41
N GLU A 22 1.44 -2.27 9.17
CA GLU A 22 0.89 -1.48 8.07
C GLU A 22 -0.52 -0.99 8.40
N GLN A 23 -1.37 -1.88 8.92
CA GLN A 23 -2.72 -1.55 9.35
C GLN A 23 -2.73 -0.42 10.39
N LYS A 24 -1.89 -0.51 11.44
CA LYS A 24 -1.79 0.53 12.46
C LYS A 24 -1.43 1.90 11.88
N ILE A 25 -0.55 1.94 10.87
CA ILE A 25 -0.17 3.20 10.19
C ILE A 25 -1.34 3.71 9.34
N ILE A 26 -1.98 2.83 8.57
CA ILE A 26 -3.09 3.16 7.69
C ILE A 26 -4.28 3.72 8.49
N ASP A 27 -4.54 3.19 9.68
CA ASP A 27 -5.65 3.60 10.55
C ASP A 27 -5.41 4.94 11.27
N THR A 28 -4.21 5.54 11.15
CA THR A 28 -3.95 6.87 11.70
C THR A 28 -4.71 7.97 10.97
N SER A 29 -5.06 9.03 11.69
CA SER A 29 -5.73 10.21 11.10
C SER A 29 -4.90 10.89 10.01
N VAL A 30 -3.58 10.86 10.13
CA VAL A 30 -2.62 11.42 9.16
C VAL A 30 -2.69 10.66 7.83
N PHE A 31 -2.71 9.32 7.87
CA PHE A 31 -2.83 8.50 6.66
C PHE A 31 -4.25 8.56 6.07
N GLN A 32 -5.29 8.46 6.91
CA GLN A 32 -6.70 8.57 6.48
C GLN A 32 -7.03 9.93 5.83
N ARG A 33 -6.32 11.01 6.20
CA ARG A 33 -6.46 12.33 5.53
C ARG A 33 -6.20 12.25 4.03
N LEU A 34 -5.36 11.33 3.56
CA LEU A 34 -5.03 11.20 2.14
C LEU A 34 -6.25 10.90 1.27
N ARG A 35 -7.34 10.35 1.83
CA ARG A 35 -8.62 10.11 1.14
C ARG A 35 -9.26 11.41 0.62
N ARG A 36 -8.88 12.56 1.16
CA ARG A 36 -9.41 13.88 0.78
C ARG A 36 -8.50 14.66 -0.16
N ILE A 37 -7.37 14.07 -0.58
CA ILE A 37 -6.38 14.72 -1.43
C ILE A 37 -6.36 14.00 -2.77
N LYS A 38 -6.90 14.63 -3.82
CA LYS A 38 -6.85 14.08 -5.18
C LYS A 38 -5.41 13.91 -5.64
N GLN A 39 -5.12 12.80 -6.31
CA GLN A 39 -3.78 12.52 -6.81
C GLN A 39 -3.34 13.58 -7.84
N LEU A 40 -4.25 13.91 -8.78
CA LEU A 40 -4.01 14.81 -9.91
C LEU A 40 -4.71 16.17 -9.77
N SER A 41 -4.92 16.65 -8.53
CA SER A 41 -5.51 17.97 -8.26
C SER A 41 -6.79 18.24 -9.07
N GLY A 42 -6.82 19.30 -9.89
CA GLY A 42 -7.97 19.71 -10.70
C GLY A 42 -8.21 18.87 -11.96
N ALA A 43 -7.40 17.85 -12.27
CA ALA A 43 -7.54 17.07 -13.49
C ALA A 43 -8.93 16.41 -13.63
N HIS A 44 -9.60 16.13 -12.52
CA HIS A 44 -10.96 15.60 -12.50
C HIS A 44 -12.02 16.51 -13.16
N LEU A 45 -11.71 17.82 -13.31
CA LEU A 45 -12.59 18.78 -14.00
C LEU A 45 -12.56 18.61 -15.53
N THR A 46 -11.46 18.10 -16.07
CA THR A 46 -11.30 17.81 -17.51
C THR A 46 -11.48 16.32 -17.80
N TYR A 47 -11.03 15.47 -16.88
CA TYR A 47 -11.06 14.02 -16.96
C TYR A 47 -11.90 13.46 -15.81
N PRO A 48 -13.23 13.27 -15.99
CA PRO A 48 -14.12 12.90 -14.89
C PRO A 48 -13.74 11.60 -14.17
N GLY A 49 -13.00 10.70 -14.82
CA GLY A 49 -12.47 9.46 -14.22
C GLY A 49 -11.24 9.64 -13.34
N ALA A 50 -10.56 10.80 -13.36
CA ALA A 50 -9.39 11.09 -12.54
C ALA A 50 -9.75 11.39 -11.06
N GLN A 51 -10.58 10.53 -10.47
CA GLN A 51 -11.12 10.69 -9.11
C GLN A 51 -10.19 10.17 -8.01
N HIS A 52 -9.16 9.44 -8.39
CA HIS A 52 -8.27 8.78 -7.46
C HIS A 52 -7.56 9.78 -6.52
N THR A 53 -7.31 9.34 -5.30
CA THR A 53 -6.73 10.10 -4.20
C THR A 53 -5.34 9.58 -3.86
N ARG A 54 -4.63 10.33 -3.03
CA ARG A 54 -3.31 9.95 -2.52
C ARG A 54 -3.38 8.69 -1.66
N PHE A 55 -4.56 8.36 -1.09
CA PHE A 55 -4.72 7.20 -0.21
C PHE A 55 -4.51 5.88 -0.94
N GLU A 56 -5.29 5.58 -1.98
CA GLU A 56 -5.16 4.35 -2.76
C GLU A 56 -3.81 4.29 -3.50
N HIS A 57 -3.29 5.44 -3.93
CA HIS A 57 -1.94 5.48 -4.51
C HIS A 57 -0.87 5.04 -3.50
N SER A 58 -0.93 5.53 -2.26
CA SER A 58 0.00 5.10 -1.21
C SER A 58 -0.12 3.61 -0.87
N LEU A 59 -1.33 3.06 -0.88
CA LEU A 59 -1.54 1.61 -0.72
C LEU A 59 -0.91 0.81 -1.85
N GLY A 60 -1.10 1.23 -3.10
CA GLY A 60 -0.49 0.60 -4.27
C GLY A 60 1.04 0.65 -4.22
N VAL A 61 1.62 1.80 -3.84
CA VAL A 61 3.08 1.93 -3.68
C VAL A 61 3.61 0.99 -2.59
N MET A 62 2.94 0.92 -1.43
CA MET A 62 3.31 -0.01 -0.36
C MET A 62 3.29 -1.46 -0.84
N HIS A 63 2.24 -1.86 -1.58
CA HIS A 63 2.11 -3.20 -2.15
C HIS A 63 3.28 -3.54 -3.10
N ILE A 64 3.57 -2.67 -4.06
CA ILE A 64 4.66 -2.88 -5.02
C ILE A 64 6.02 -2.88 -4.32
N ALA A 65 6.23 -2.00 -3.33
CA ALA A 65 7.47 -1.96 -2.56
C ALA A 65 7.71 -3.26 -1.79
N GLY A 66 6.67 -3.83 -1.18
CA GLY A 66 6.72 -5.14 -0.53
C GLY A 66 7.10 -6.25 -1.51
N MET A 67 6.44 -6.30 -2.67
CA MET A 67 6.76 -7.27 -3.73
C MET A 67 8.21 -7.14 -4.21
N ALA A 68 8.69 -5.91 -4.41
CA ALA A 68 10.07 -5.64 -4.81
C ALA A 68 11.05 -6.13 -3.74
N GLY A 69 10.78 -5.85 -2.46
CA GLY A 69 11.57 -6.34 -1.33
C GLY A 69 11.64 -7.86 -1.28
N THR A 70 10.50 -8.54 -1.41
CA THR A 70 10.45 -10.03 -1.48
C THR A 70 11.24 -10.55 -2.69
N SER A 71 11.11 -9.92 -3.85
CA SER A 71 11.85 -10.32 -5.05
C SER A 71 13.37 -10.21 -4.84
N LEU A 72 13.84 -9.11 -4.27
CA LEU A 72 15.27 -8.90 -3.99
C LEU A 72 15.79 -9.87 -2.93
N ALA A 73 15.01 -10.12 -1.87
CA ALA A 73 15.34 -11.09 -0.82
C ALA A 73 15.47 -12.50 -1.40
N SER A 74 14.54 -12.93 -2.26
CA SER A 74 14.61 -14.26 -2.90
C SER A 74 15.84 -14.45 -3.78
N LYS A 75 16.38 -13.36 -4.35
CA LYS A 75 17.58 -13.36 -5.20
C LYS A 75 18.89 -13.25 -4.39
N LYS A 76 18.84 -13.25 -3.06
CA LYS A 76 19.96 -12.95 -2.14
C LYS A 76 20.65 -11.60 -2.44
N GLN A 77 19.91 -10.67 -3.02
CA GLN A 77 20.40 -9.32 -3.33
C GLN A 77 20.14 -8.33 -2.18
N MET A 78 19.67 -8.82 -1.02
CA MET A 78 19.49 -8.03 0.21
C MET A 78 20.35 -8.58 1.34
N PRO A 79 20.91 -7.69 2.19
CA PRO A 79 21.62 -8.11 3.41
C PRO A 79 20.67 -8.84 4.37
N GLU A 80 21.18 -9.90 4.99
CA GLU A 80 20.46 -10.95 5.73
C GLU A 80 19.61 -10.45 6.92
N GLN A 81 19.85 -9.22 7.38
CA GLN A 81 19.24 -8.61 8.57
C GLN A 81 17.76 -8.19 8.39
N THR A 82 17.21 -8.22 7.17
CA THR A 82 15.83 -7.75 6.89
C THR A 82 14.77 -8.86 7.01
N LEU A 83 15.18 -10.13 7.03
CA LEU A 83 14.28 -11.31 7.01
C LEU A 83 13.55 -11.58 8.34
N MET A 84 13.83 -10.83 9.41
CA MET A 84 13.28 -11.08 10.75
C MET A 84 12.06 -10.21 11.12
N MET A 85 11.51 -9.43 10.20
CA MET A 85 10.36 -8.53 10.48
C MET A 85 9.03 -9.05 9.94
N SER A 86 8.95 -10.32 9.54
CA SER A 86 7.74 -10.93 8.97
C SER A 86 6.85 -11.68 9.97
N ASP A 87 7.08 -11.51 11.28
CA ASP A 87 6.22 -12.08 12.33
C ASP A 87 5.03 -11.14 12.68
#